data_AF-A0A962MYL6-F1
#
_entry.id   AF-A0A962MYL6-F1
#
_cell.length_a   1.000
_cell.length_b   1.000
_cell.length_c   1.000
_cell.angle_alpha   90.00
_cell.angle_beta   90.00
_cell.angle_gamma   90.00
#
_symmetry.space_group_name_H-M   'P 1'
#
loop_
_entity.id
_entity.type
_entity.pdbx_description
1 polymer ?
#
loop_
_entity_poly.entity_id
_entity_poly.type
_entity_poly.pdbx_seq_one_letter_code
_entity_poly.pdbx_strand_id
1 'polypeptide(L)'
;MKLPRIIWIYWDQGTAQSPFLVRHCVNSWQLQHPDWELRLLERSHLPRWVSVDDIEQRPDMPVQLFADLVRLRLLRAHGGVWADATLFCVQALPEWLEPRLEQGFFAFASQRRDRLMTNWLLAATPHSPLLEAWSHTVETFFAARRFPPQDGWRRHLIRHLTSLRRRGLLPNRIWFQPLVSDTLKLRPYPLPMYQFGHTLEQHPALSGHWWKRDFLYDTPAEWLQNRLGMNQPLTPEGRAFIDSNATPVHKLNWRQDPGRLDPNTHLGYLLSAPDR
;
A
#
# COMPACT_ATOMS: atom_id res chain seq x y z
N MET A 1 20.62 -10.91 -2.30
CA MET A 1 20.91 -9.85 -1.30
C MET A 1 19.93 -10.02 -0.15
N LYS A 2 20.30 -9.65 1.08
CA LYS A 2 19.40 -9.71 2.25
C LYS A 2 18.49 -8.48 2.28
N LEU A 3 17.29 -8.63 2.84
CA LEU A 3 16.37 -7.53 3.07
C LEU A 3 16.95 -6.57 4.12
N PRO A 4 17.09 -5.26 3.82
CA PRO A 4 17.47 -4.27 4.82
C PRO A 4 16.45 -4.23 5.97
N ARG A 5 16.92 -4.20 7.22
CA ARG A 5 16.07 -4.17 8.43
C ARG A 5 15.56 -2.75 8.73
N ILE A 6 14.84 -2.18 7.77
CA ILE A 6 14.30 -0.83 7.83
C ILE A 6 12.80 -0.91 7.53
N ILE A 7 11.99 -0.27 8.38
CA ILE A 7 10.54 -0.11 8.19
C ILE A 7 10.24 1.37 7.95
N TRP A 8 9.70 1.67 6.78
CA TRP A 8 9.26 2.99 6.36
C TRP A 8 7.76 3.13 6.58
N ILE A 9 7.38 4.13 7.38
CA ILE A 9 5.99 4.54 7.57
C ILE A 9 5.91 6.02 7.25
N TYR A 10 4.89 6.44 6.51
CA TYR A 10 4.72 7.85 6.13
C TYR A 10 3.36 8.39 6.58
N TRP A 11 3.38 9.57 7.20
CA TRP A 11 2.18 10.33 7.56
C TRP A 11 2.32 11.80 7.16
N ASP A 12 1.56 12.19 6.14
CA ASP A 12 1.68 13.50 5.48
C ASP A 12 1.36 14.68 6.42
N GLN A 13 0.40 14.51 7.32
CA GLN A 13 -0.11 15.57 8.21
C GLN A 13 0.79 15.86 9.43
N GLY A 14 1.97 15.23 9.50
CA GLY A 14 2.92 15.45 10.58
C GLY A 14 2.86 14.38 11.67
N THR A 15 4.02 13.88 12.05
CA THR A 15 4.19 12.74 12.97
C THR A 15 3.69 13.04 14.39
N ALA A 16 3.90 14.27 14.87
CA ALA A 16 3.47 14.73 16.19
C ALA A 16 1.93 14.76 16.35
N GLN A 17 1.19 14.95 15.26
CA GLN A 17 -0.27 14.98 15.25
C GLN A 17 -0.89 13.70 14.67
N SER A 18 -0.09 12.63 14.55
CA SER A 18 -0.58 11.35 14.05
C SER A 18 -1.82 10.88 14.84
N PRO A 19 -2.91 10.48 14.17
CA PRO A 19 -4.12 10.03 14.84
C PRO A 19 -3.88 8.87 15.81
N PHE A 20 -4.77 8.70 16.78
CA PHE A 20 -4.73 7.61 17.75
C PHE A 20 -4.39 6.26 17.12
N LEU A 21 -5.13 5.87 16.09
CA LEU A 21 -4.91 4.57 15.46
C LEU A 21 -3.55 4.46 14.76
N VAL A 22 -3.06 5.55 14.16
CA VAL A 22 -1.75 5.57 13.51
C VAL A 22 -0.65 5.30 14.56
N ARG A 23 -0.74 5.90 15.75
CA ARG A 23 0.21 5.65 16.83
C ARG A 23 0.20 4.19 17.29
N HIS A 24 -0.97 3.58 17.43
CA HIS A 24 -1.08 2.15 17.76
C HIS A 24 -0.48 1.25 16.67
N CYS A 25 -0.72 1.57 15.40
CA CYS A 25 -0.11 0.83 14.28
C CYS A 25 1.42 0.96 14.31
N VAL A 26 1.96 2.16 14.46
CA VAL A 26 3.42 2.37 14.57
C VAL A 26 4.01 1.60 15.76
N ASN A 27 3.35 1.65 16.92
CA ASN A 27 3.77 0.91 18.10
C ASN A 27 3.77 -0.62 17.86
N SER A 28 2.76 -1.16 17.18
CA SER A 28 2.71 -2.59 16.84
C SER A 28 3.89 -3.03 15.97
N TRP A 29 4.33 -2.20 15.02
CA TRP A 29 5.53 -2.47 14.23
C TRP A 29 6.80 -2.44 15.08
N GLN A 30 6.92 -1.49 16.00
CA GLN A 30 8.07 -1.35 16.89
C GLN A 30 8.18 -2.53 17.87
N LEU A 31 7.06 -2.98 18.44
CA LEU A 31 7.02 -4.14 19.35
C LEU A 31 7.42 -5.44 18.65
N GLN A 32 6.94 -5.65 17.41
CA GLN A 32 7.25 -6.85 16.62
C GLN A 32 8.68 -6.83 16.04
N HIS A 33 9.36 -5.67 16.07
CA HIS A 33 10.68 -5.49 15.46
C HIS A 33 11.60 -4.59 16.30
N PRO A 34 11.92 -4.95 17.56
CA PRO A 34 12.76 -4.11 18.43
C PRO A 34 14.17 -3.88 17.87
N ASP A 35 14.67 -4.82 17.06
CA ASP A 35 16.00 -4.76 16.44
C ASP A 35 16.00 -4.16 15.02
N TRP A 36 14.86 -3.66 14.53
CA TRP A 36 14.76 -3.03 13.22
C TRP A 36 14.68 -1.52 13.35
N GLU A 37 15.19 -0.83 12.33
CA GLU A 37 15.05 0.61 12.27
C GLU A 37 13.66 1.01 11.75
N LEU A 38 12.79 1.46 12.64
CA LEU A 38 11.50 2.02 12.28
C LEU A 38 11.60 3.53 12.06
N ARG A 39 11.16 3.99 10.89
CA ARG A 39 11.15 5.39 10.51
C ARG A 39 9.72 5.85 10.21
N LEU A 40 9.13 6.56 11.15
CA LEU A 40 7.91 7.34 10.93
C LEU A 40 8.28 8.69 10.31
N LEU A 41 7.99 8.85 9.04
CA LEU A 41 8.32 10.02 8.24
C LEU A 41 7.11 10.94 8.05
N GLU A 42 7.38 12.23 8.01
CA GLU A 42 6.49 13.26 7.48
C GLU A 42 7.19 13.95 6.30
N ARG A 43 6.48 14.85 5.61
CA ARG A 43 6.99 15.48 4.39
C ARG A 43 8.36 16.13 4.56
N SER A 44 8.57 16.85 5.66
CA SER A 44 9.82 17.56 6.00
C SER A 44 11.04 16.63 6.14
N HIS A 45 10.82 15.34 6.44
CA HIS A 45 11.89 14.35 6.61
C HIS A 45 12.39 13.76 5.29
N LEU A 46 11.57 13.82 4.23
CA LEU A 46 11.81 13.10 2.98
C LEU A 46 13.13 13.49 2.27
N PRO A 47 13.53 14.78 2.19
CA PRO A 47 14.76 15.17 1.49
C PRO A 47 16.04 14.54 2.04
N ARG A 48 16.02 14.02 3.28
CA ARG A 48 17.15 13.28 3.87
C ARG A 48 17.34 11.88 3.27
N TRP A 49 16.30 11.34 2.64
CA TRP A 49 16.26 9.95 2.18
C TRP A 49 16.10 9.85 0.66
N VAL A 50 15.24 10.68 0.09
CA VAL A 50 14.92 10.69 -1.33
C VAL A 50 14.61 12.10 -1.80
N SER A 51 15.02 12.45 -3.02
CA SER A 51 14.58 13.71 -3.62
C SER A 51 13.07 13.64 -3.89
N VAL A 52 12.37 14.72 -3.58
CA VAL A 52 10.94 14.91 -3.85
C VAL A 52 10.67 16.24 -4.54
N ASP A 53 11.70 16.99 -4.90
CA ASP A 53 11.60 18.36 -5.42
C ASP A 53 10.75 18.42 -6.70
N ASP A 54 10.93 17.43 -7.58
CA ASP A 54 10.18 17.30 -8.83
C ASP A 54 8.69 17.01 -8.63
N ILE A 55 8.32 16.48 -7.45
CA ILE A 55 6.94 16.15 -7.07
C ILE A 55 6.34 17.32 -6.27
N GLU A 56 7.09 17.90 -5.33
CA GLU A 56 6.65 19.01 -4.46
C GLU A 56 6.35 20.28 -5.24
N GLN A 57 7.08 20.53 -6.32
CA GLN A 57 6.85 21.68 -7.20
C GLN A 57 5.57 21.56 -8.05
N ARG A 58 4.78 20.49 -7.89
CA ARG A 58 3.58 20.24 -8.69
C ARG A 58 2.30 20.43 -7.89
N PRO A 59 1.58 21.55 -8.08
CA PRO A 59 0.34 21.82 -7.33
C PRO A 59 -0.80 20.89 -7.72
N ASP A 60 -0.72 20.23 -8.88
CA ASP A 60 -1.70 19.26 -9.36
C ASP A 60 -1.56 17.86 -8.74
N MET A 61 -0.65 17.69 -7.77
CA MET A 61 -0.38 16.39 -7.17
C MET A 61 -1.38 16.00 -6.07
N PRO A 62 -2.16 14.91 -6.23
CA PRO A 62 -2.89 14.35 -5.10
C PRO A 62 -1.92 13.74 -4.10
N VAL A 63 -2.20 13.94 -2.81
CA VAL A 63 -1.43 13.39 -1.69
C VAL A 63 -1.24 11.87 -1.78
N GLN A 64 -2.22 11.13 -2.31
CA GLN A 64 -2.11 9.67 -2.46
C GLN A 64 -1.03 9.29 -3.48
N LEU A 65 -0.95 10.00 -4.61
CA LEU A 65 0.09 9.75 -5.62
C LEU A 65 1.46 10.22 -5.15
N PHE A 66 1.51 11.29 -4.35
CA PHE A 66 2.74 11.72 -3.67
C PHE A 66 3.29 10.59 -2.78
N ALA A 67 2.46 10.05 -1.88
CA ALA A 67 2.84 8.95 -1.00
C ALA A 67 3.22 7.68 -1.79
N ASP A 68 2.54 7.41 -2.90
CA ASP A 68 2.88 6.29 -3.78
C ASP A 68 4.29 6.40 -4.37
N LEU A 69 4.70 7.59 -4.82
CA LEU A 69 6.05 7.82 -5.34
C LEU A 69 7.12 7.77 -4.25
N VAL A 70 6.85 8.39 -3.11
CA VAL A 70 7.74 8.35 -1.96
C VAL A 70 8.04 6.92 -1.56
N ARG A 71 7.01 6.07 -1.45
CA ARG A 71 7.17 4.63 -1.18
C ARG A 71 8.13 3.96 -2.15
N LEU A 72 7.92 4.14 -3.45
CA LEU A 72 8.73 3.51 -4.48
C LEU A 72 10.17 4.01 -4.46
N ARG A 73 10.37 5.32 -4.28
CA ARG A 73 11.71 5.92 -4.20
C ARG A 73 12.48 5.45 -2.98
N LEU A 74 11.84 5.38 -1.81
CA LEU A 74 12.47 4.88 -0.58
C LEU A 74 12.93 3.44 -0.75
N LEU A 75 12.04 2.57 -1.24
CA LEU A 75 12.37 1.16 -1.46
C LEU A 75 13.43 0.96 -2.53
N ARG A 76 13.45 1.78 -3.58
CA ARG A 76 14.50 1.71 -4.62
C ARG A 76 15.85 2.14 -4.12
N ALA A 77 15.91 3.23 -3.36
CA ALA A 77 17.16 3.78 -2.88
C ALA A 77 17.75 2.97 -1.72
N HIS A 78 16.89 2.46 -0.83
CA HIS A 78 17.33 1.90 0.46
C HIS A 78 16.88 0.46 0.71
N GLY A 79 15.96 -0.07 -0.10
CA GLY A 79 15.26 -1.32 0.21
C GLY A 79 14.46 -1.23 1.53
N GLY A 80 14.23 -2.39 2.13
CA GLY A 80 13.48 -2.53 3.38
C GLY A 80 11.99 -2.75 3.13
N VAL A 81 11.17 -2.33 4.09
CA VAL A 81 9.72 -2.54 4.07
C VAL A 81 9.00 -1.21 4.16
N TRP A 82 8.08 -0.96 3.24
CA TRP A 82 7.07 0.07 3.42
C TRP A 82 5.84 -0.54 4.08
N ALA A 83 5.32 0.15 5.10
CA ALA A 83 4.00 -0.11 5.67
C ALA A 83 3.19 1.20 5.70
N ASP A 84 1.96 1.15 5.19
CA ASP A 84 1.02 2.26 5.37
C ASP A 84 0.83 2.55 6.87
N ALA A 85 0.73 3.82 7.24
CA ALA A 85 0.60 4.26 8.64
C ALA A 85 -0.62 3.71 9.40
N THR A 86 -1.57 3.08 8.70
CA THR A 86 -2.75 2.46 9.29
C THR A 86 -2.72 0.93 9.26
N LEU A 87 -1.55 0.34 9.06
CA LEU A 87 -1.33 -1.09 9.03
C LEU A 87 -0.85 -1.56 10.42
N PHE A 88 -1.66 -2.36 11.09
CA PHE A 88 -1.35 -2.91 12.41
C PHE A 88 -0.62 -4.25 12.25
N CYS A 89 0.53 -4.42 12.90
CA CYS A 89 1.39 -5.59 12.80
C CYS A 89 1.10 -6.58 13.93
N VAL A 90 0.90 -7.86 13.60
CA VAL A 90 0.67 -8.94 14.59
C VAL A 90 1.65 -10.10 14.45
N GLN A 91 2.56 -10.06 13.46
CA GLN A 91 3.61 -11.06 13.29
C GLN A 91 4.89 -10.41 12.77
N ALA A 92 6.04 -10.88 13.26
CA ALA A 92 7.35 -10.41 12.84
C ALA A 92 7.64 -10.77 11.37
N LEU A 93 8.18 -9.82 10.61
CA LEU A 93 8.49 -9.96 9.19
C LEU A 93 9.38 -11.17 8.86
N PRO A 94 10.46 -11.49 9.62
CA PRO A 94 11.30 -12.65 9.30
C PRO A 94 10.55 -13.98 9.20
N GLU A 95 9.45 -14.14 9.95
CA GLU A 95 8.70 -15.40 10.04
C GLU A 95 7.93 -15.71 8.76
N TRP A 96 7.35 -14.70 8.12
CA TRP A 96 6.44 -14.89 7.00
C TRP A 96 6.87 -14.19 5.70
N LEU A 97 7.64 -13.10 5.78
CA LEU A 97 8.04 -12.30 4.62
C LEU A 97 9.30 -12.82 3.94
N GLU A 98 10.35 -13.14 4.70
CA GLU A 98 11.64 -13.57 4.14
C GLU A 98 11.53 -14.79 3.20
N PRO A 99 10.74 -15.83 3.53
CA PRO A 99 10.51 -16.96 2.61
C PRO A 99 9.81 -16.56 1.30
N ARG A 100 9.10 -15.42 1.28
CA ARG A 100 8.30 -14.93 0.15
C ARG A 100 8.96 -13.79 -0.62
N LEU A 101 10.18 -13.40 -0.24
CA LEU A 101 10.94 -12.33 -0.88
C LEU A 101 11.69 -12.82 -2.13
N GLU A 102 10.98 -13.54 -3.00
CA GLU A 102 11.55 -14.04 -4.25
C GLU A 102 12.00 -12.90 -5.15
N GLN A 103 13.24 -12.99 -5.65
CA GLN A 103 13.90 -11.92 -6.42
C GLN A 103 13.89 -10.55 -5.76
N GLY A 104 13.85 -10.54 -4.43
CA GLY A 104 13.97 -9.31 -3.66
C GLY A 104 12.75 -8.42 -3.74
N PHE A 105 11.55 -8.92 -4.07
CA PHE A 105 10.32 -8.11 -4.04
C PHE A 105 9.10 -8.86 -3.53
N PHE A 106 8.40 -8.24 -2.58
CA PHE A 106 7.14 -8.71 -2.05
C PHE A 106 6.06 -7.62 -2.11
N ALA A 107 4.86 -8.05 -2.45
CA ALA A 107 3.61 -7.31 -2.29
C ALA A 107 2.48 -8.33 -2.04
N PHE A 108 1.47 -7.94 -1.27
CA PHE A 108 0.27 -8.78 -1.12
C PHE A 108 -0.44 -8.92 -2.47
N ALA A 109 -0.80 -10.14 -2.84
CA ALA A 109 -1.64 -10.40 -4.00
C ALA A 109 -3.05 -9.91 -3.76
N SER A 110 -3.69 -9.34 -4.77
CA SER A 110 -5.07 -8.91 -4.65
C SER A 110 -6.02 -9.93 -5.24
N GLN A 111 -7.08 -10.27 -4.50
CA GLN A 111 -8.19 -11.07 -5.04
C GLN A 111 -9.15 -10.23 -5.88
N ARG A 112 -8.95 -8.91 -5.95
CA ARG A 112 -9.77 -8.00 -6.77
C ARG A 112 -9.41 -8.18 -8.25
N ARG A 113 -10.43 -8.27 -9.11
CA ARG A 113 -10.25 -8.46 -10.56
C ARG A 113 -9.52 -7.32 -11.28
N ASP A 114 -9.38 -6.15 -10.67
CA ASP A 114 -8.85 -4.96 -11.33
C ASP A 114 -7.34 -4.75 -11.15
N ARG A 115 -6.70 -5.50 -10.25
CA ARG A 115 -5.29 -5.32 -9.89
C ARG A 115 -4.68 -6.65 -9.47
N LEU A 116 -3.37 -6.77 -9.62
CA LEU A 116 -2.64 -7.99 -9.26
C LEU A 116 -2.18 -8.01 -7.81
N MET A 117 -2.00 -6.82 -7.23
CA MET A 117 -1.40 -6.64 -5.92
C MET A 117 -1.92 -5.37 -5.25
N THR A 118 -1.64 -5.24 -3.95
CA THR A 118 -1.80 -4.00 -3.20
C THR A 118 -0.43 -3.41 -2.85
N ASN A 119 -0.40 -2.10 -2.65
CA ASN A 119 0.84 -1.36 -2.35
C ASN A 119 0.88 -0.78 -0.94
N TRP A 120 -0.03 -1.19 -0.05
CA TRP A 120 -0.07 -0.73 1.34
C TRP A 120 0.99 -1.40 2.22
N LEU A 121 1.54 -2.53 1.79
CA LEU A 121 2.78 -3.12 2.31
C LEU A 121 3.59 -3.61 1.12
N LEU A 122 4.84 -3.16 1.04
CA LEU A 122 5.80 -3.60 0.04
C LEU A 122 7.11 -3.90 0.74
N ALA A 123 7.83 -4.92 0.29
CA ALA A 123 9.20 -5.13 0.72
C ALA A 123 10.10 -5.32 -0.50
N ALA A 124 11.31 -4.78 -0.42
CA ALA A 124 12.28 -4.98 -1.47
C ALA A 124 13.72 -5.00 -0.96
N THR A 125 14.55 -5.83 -1.59
CA THR A 125 16.00 -5.64 -1.52
C THR A 125 16.39 -4.48 -2.44
N PRO A 126 17.54 -3.82 -2.17
CA PRO A 126 18.15 -2.94 -3.15
C PRO A 126 18.27 -3.64 -4.50
N HIS A 127 18.07 -2.88 -5.59
CA HIS A 127 18.16 -3.36 -6.97
C HIS A 127 17.22 -4.52 -7.34
N SER A 128 16.05 -4.64 -6.69
CA SER A 128 15.06 -5.61 -7.14
C SER A 128 14.60 -5.28 -8.57
N PRO A 129 14.77 -6.20 -9.56
CA PRO A 129 14.44 -5.93 -10.96
C PRO A 129 12.98 -5.53 -11.17
N LEU A 130 12.07 -6.16 -10.43
CA LEU A 130 10.65 -5.89 -10.51
C LEU A 130 10.29 -4.51 -9.93
N LEU A 131 10.88 -4.14 -8.80
CA LEU A 131 10.68 -2.81 -8.22
C LEU A 131 11.24 -1.71 -9.13
N GLU A 132 12.42 -1.93 -9.72
CA GLU A 132 13.04 -0.97 -10.65
C GLU A 132 12.18 -0.75 -11.89
N ALA A 133 11.76 -1.83 -12.55
CA ALA A 133 10.90 -1.76 -13.73
C ALA A 133 9.57 -1.07 -13.40
N TRP A 134 8.92 -1.47 -12.30
CA TRP A 134 7.63 -0.88 -11.91
C TRP A 134 7.76 0.59 -11.57
N SER A 135 8.78 0.97 -10.79
CA SER A 135 8.96 2.38 -10.42
C SER A 135 9.34 3.23 -11.62
N HIS A 136 10.13 2.71 -12.55
CA HIS A 136 10.40 3.40 -13.81
C HIS A 136 9.11 3.66 -14.60
N THR A 137 8.21 2.67 -14.71
CA THR A 137 6.89 2.86 -15.32
C THR A 137 6.07 3.94 -14.61
N VAL A 138 6.07 3.95 -13.27
CA VAL A 138 5.33 4.93 -12.47
C VAL A 138 5.90 6.34 -12.65
N GLU A 139 7.21 6.51 -12.49
CA GLU A 139 7.91 7.79 -12.59
C GLU A 139 7.86 8.38 -14.00
N THR A 140 8.06 7.56 -15.03
CA THR A 140 7.97 8.03 -16.43
C THR A 140 6.55 8.48 -16.77
N PHE A 141 5.54 7.72 -16.33
CA PHE A 141 4.14 8.11 -16.55
C PHE A 141 3.84 9.45 -15.88
N PHE A 142 4.36 9.62 -14.66
CA PHE A 142 4.18 10.80 -13.85
C PHE A 142 4.89 12.04 -14.43
N ALA A 143 6.16 11.91 -14.81
CA ALA A 143 6.98 13.01 -15.30
C ALA A 143 6.40 13.60 -16.59
N ALA A 144 5.83 12.75 -17.44
CA ALA A 144 5.24 13.15 -18.72
C ALA A 144 3.84 13.81 -18.59
N ARG A 145 3.20 13.81 -17.42
CA ARG A 145 1.75 14.11 -17.30
C ARG A 145 1.40 15.11 -16.22
N ARG A 146 0.28 15.80 -16.46
CA ARG A 146 -0.41 16.67 -15.51
C ARG A 146 -1.68 16.01 -14.99
N PHE A 147 -2.07 16.38 -13.78
CA PHE A 147 -3.00 15.65 -12.95
C PHE A 147 -4.17 16.54 -12.51
N PRO A 148 -5.01 17.01 -13.44
CA PRO A 148 -6.14 17.85 -13.10
C PRO A 148 -7.13 17.14 -12.16
N PRO A 149 -7.99 17.91 -11.47
CA PRO A 149 -9.11 17.36 -10.71
C PRO A 149 -9.94 16.36 -11.54
N GLN A 150 -10.34 15.26 -10.89
CA GLN A 150 -11.12 14.18 -11.48
C GLN A 150 -12.61 14.34 -11.09
N ASP A 151 -13.14 15.52 -11.36
CA ASP A 151 -14.52 15.95 -11.12
C ASP A 151 -15.27 16.17 -12.43
N GLY A 152 -16.52 16.66 -12.34
CA GLY A 152 -17.36 16.93 -13.50
C GLY A 152 -17.46 15.75 -14.47
N TRP A 153 -17.32 16.03 -15.77
CA TRP A 153 -17.41 15.03 -16.83
C TRP A 153 -16.33 13.93 -16.73
N ARG A 154 -15.13 14.26 -16.23
CA ARG A 154 -14.04 13.27 -16.06
C ARG A 154 -14.46 12.18 -15.09
N ARG A 155 -15.08 12.56 -13.96
CA ARG A 155 -15.60 11.60 -12.98
C ARG A 155 -16.60 10.63 -13.59
N HIS A 156 -17.54 11.15 -14.39
CA HIS A 156 -18.57 10.34 -15.04
C HIS A 156 -17.96 9.36 -16.03
N LEU A 157 -17.03 9.83 -16.86
CA LEU A 157 -16.35 8.99 -17.83
C LEU A 157 -15.46 7.93 -17.17
N ILE A 158 -14.72 8.27 -16.11
CA ILE A 158 -13.94 7.32 -15.33
C ILE A 158 -14.83 6.23 -14.71
N ARG A 159 -15.99 6.61 -14.15
CA ARG A 159 -16.97 5.65 -13.62
C ARG A 159 -17.49 4.74 -14.72
N HIS A 160 -17.79 5.28 -15.89
CA HIS A 160 -18.25 4.51 -17.03
C HIS A 160 -17.19 3.51 -17.52
N LEU A 161 -15.95 3.97 -17.77
CA LEU A 161 -14.81 3.11 -18.16
C LEU A 161 -14.52 2.04 -17.10
N THR A 162 -14.59 2.40 -15.82
CA THR A 162 -14.46 1.47 -14.70
C THR A 162 -15.55 0.41 -14.70
N SER A 163 -16.80 0.79 -15.00
CA SER A 163 -17.93 -0.14 -15.10
C SER A 163 -17.75 -1.12 -16.25
N LEU A 164 -17.39 -0.63 -17.44
CA LEU A 164 -17.10 -1.48 -18.61
C LEU A 164 -15.95 -2.45 -18.31
N ARG A 165 -14.87 -1.97 -17.68
CA ARG A 165 -13.77 -2.82 -17.23
C ARG A 165 -14.22 -3.89 -16.22
N ARG A 166 -15.05 -3.53 -15.23
CA ARG A 166 -15.60 -4.50 -14.25
C ARG A 166 -16.44 -5.60 -14.92
N ARG A 167 -17.10 -5.29 -16.04
CA ARG A 167 -17.85 -6.24 -16.88
C ARG A 167 -16.96 -7.07 -17.81
N GLY A 168 -15.64 -6.88 -17.79
CA GLY A 168 -14.70 -7.57 -18.68
C GLY A 168 -14.67 -7.02 -20.11
N LEU A 169 -15.32 -5.88 -20.38
CA LEU A 169 -15.41 -5.29 -21.73
C LEU A 169 -14.21 -4.41 -22.08
N LEU A 170 -13.42 -4.02 -21.09
CA LEU A 170 -12.20 -3.22 -21.29
C LEU A 170 -11.04 -3.79 -20.47
N PRO A 171 -9.84 -3.91 -21.06
CA PRO A 171 -8.62 -4.29 -20.33
C PRO A 171 -8.06 -3.09 -19.54
N ASN A 172 -7.18 -3.38 -18.56
CA ASN A 172 -6.52 -2.34 -17.77
C ASN A 172 -5.66 -1.37 -18.59
N ARG A 173 -5.10 -1.81 -19.72
CA ARG A 173 -4.32 -0.95 -20.63
C ARG A 173 -5.06 0.27 -21.18
N ILE A 174 -6.39 0.31 -21.10
CA ILE A 174 -7.17 1.48 -21.54
C ILE A 174 -6.73 2.76 -20.82
N TRP A 175 -6.32 2.65 -19.55
CA TRP A 175 -5.88 3.78 -18.73
C TRP A 175 -4.55 4.37 -19.18
N PHE A 176 -3.78 3.64 -19.97
CA PHE A 176 -2.46 4.04 -20.45
C PHE A 176 -2.45 4.40 -21.94
N GLN A 177 -3.63 4.39 -22.59
CA GLN A 177 -3.76 4.87 -23.97
C GLN A 177 -3.56 6.39 -24.02
N PRO A 178 -2.88 6.95 -25.05
CA PRO A 178 -2.65 8.39 -25.15
C PRO A 178 -3.93 9.23 -25.11
N LEU A 179 -4.99 8.77 -25.80
CA LEU A 179 -6.29 9.46 -25.75
C LEU A 179 -6.83 9.58 -24.32
N VAL A 180 -6.70 8.52 -23.52
CA VAL A 180 -7.25 8.47 -22.15
C VAL A 180 -6.35 9.23 -21.17
N SER A 181 -5.04 8.98 -21.22
CA SER A 181 -4.07 9.49 -20.25
C SER A 181 -3.51 10.88 -20.56
N ASP A 182 -3.36 11.23 -21.84
CA ASP A 182 -2.70 12.47 -22.28
C ASP A 182 -3.72 13.53 -22.70
N THR A 183 -4.68 13.15 -23.54
CA THR A 183 -5.72 14.05 -24.06
C THR A 183 -6.82 14.30 -23.03
N LEU A 184 -7.49 13.23 -22.58
CA LEU A 184 -8.61 13.35 -21.64
C LEU A 184 -8.13 13.50 -20.18
N LYS A 185 -6.88 13.13 -19.89
CA LYS A 185 -6.24 13.19 -18.56
C LYS A 185 -7.04 12.44 -17.49
N LEU A 186 -7.58 11.29 -17.88
CA LEU A 186 -8.32 10.38 -17.01
C LEU A 186 -7.36 9.40 -16.36
N ARG A 187 -7.62 9.09 -15.09
CA ARG A 187 -6.81 8.14 -14.33
C ARG A 187 -7.69 7.23 -13.47
N PRO A 188 -7.37 5.92 -13.40
CA PRO A 188 -7.97 5.04 -12.42
C PRO A 188 -7.42 5.37 -11.03
N TYR A 189 -8.15 4.97 -10.01
CA TYR A 189 -7.62 4.90 -8.65
C TYR A 189 -7.71 3.46 -8.15
N PRO A 190 -6.62 2.88 -7.61
CA PRO A 190 -5.29 3.46 -7.41
C PRO A 190 -4.33 3.19 -8.57
N LEU A 191 -3.82 4.26 -9.19
CA LEU A 191 -3.04 4.23 -10.43
C LEU A 191 -1.80 3.30 -10.40
N PRO A 192 -0.92 3.32 -9.37
CA PRO A 192 0.29 2.51 -9.39
C PRO A 192 0.06 1.00 -9.41
N MET A 193 -1.05 0.52 -8.85
CA MET A 193 -1.40 -0.91 -8.90
C MET A 193 -1.82 -1.35 -10.31
N TYR A 194 -2.41 -0.44 -11.11
CA TYR A 194 -2.68 -0.72 -12.53
C TYR A 194 -1.36 -0.70 -13.32
N GLN A 195 -0.45 0.22 -12.99
CA GLN A 195 0.86 0.31 -13.63
C GLN A 195 1.75 -0.89 -13.33
N PHE A 196 1.58 -1.53 -12.17
CA PHE A 196 2.24 -2.79 -11.86
C PHE A 196 1.87 -3.90 -12.85
N GLY A 197 0.57 -4.11 -13.09
CA GLY A 197 0.10 -5.05 -14.10
C GLY A 197 0.59 -4.70 -15.51
N HIS A 198 0.55 -3.41 -15.87
CA HIS A 198 1.08 -2.93 -17.14
C HIS A 198 2.58 -3.19 -17.31
N THR A 199 3.36 -3.04 -16.24
CA THR A 199 4.80 -3.35 -16.24
C THR A 199 5.01 -4.84 -16.51
N LEU A 200 4.25 -5.73 -15.86
CA LEU A 200 4.37 -7.17 -16.12
C LEU A 200 3.97 -7.54 -17.56
N GLU A 201 2.97 -6.88 -18.14
CA GLU A 201 2.61 -7.07 -19.56
C GLU A 201 3.76 -6.70 -20.51
N GLN A 202 4.57 -5.71 -20.16
CA GLN A 202 5.72 -5.24 -20.96
C GLN A 202 6.99 -6.06 -20.73
N HIS A 203 7.07 -6.81 -19.62
CA HIS A 203 8.27 -7.56 -19.22
C HIS A 203 7.94 -9.03 -18.95
N PRO A 204 7.88 -9.90 -19.99
CA PRO A 204 7.48 -11.31 -19.86
C PRO A 204 8.32 -12.11 -18.86
N ALA A 205 9.62 -11.84 -18.78
CA ALA A 205 10.51 -12.47 -17.79
C ALA A 205 10.07 -12.14 -16.36
N LEU A 206 9.79 -10.86 -16.05
CA LEU A 206 9.33 -10.45 -14.72
C LEU A 206 7.94 -11.01 -14.41
N SER A 207 7.05 -11.04 -15.42
CA SER A 207 5.72 -11.66 -15.30
C SER A 207 5.82 -13.14 -14.94
N GLY A 208 6.66 -13.90 -15.64
CA GLY A 208 6.86 -15.32 -15.37
C GLY A 208 7.35 -15.61 -13.94
N HIS A 209 8.14 -14.72 -13.36
CA HIS A 209 8.55 -14.82 -11.95
C HIS A 209 7.44 -14.37 -10.99
N TRP A 210 6.67 -13.34 -11.34
CA TRP A 210 5.52 -12.93 -10.53
C TRP A 210 4.54 -14.06 -10.28
N TRP A 211 4.23 -14.85 -11.31
CA TRP A 211 3.22 -15.92 -11.20
C TRP A 211 3.71 -17.22 -10.56
N LYS A 212 5.01 -17.36 -10.27
CA LYS A 212 5.60 -18.55 -9.65
C LYS A 212 5.74 -18.46 -8.12
N ARG A 213 5.52 -17.27 -7.55
CA ARG A 213 5.75 -17.01 -6.14
C ARG A 213 4.70 -17.66 -5.24
N ASP A 214 5.06 -17.84 -3.97
CA ASP A 214 4.07 -18.08 -2.92
C ASP A 214 3.28 -16.79 -2.60
N PHE A 215 1.97 -16.82 -2.85
CA PHE A 215 1.11 -15.64 -2.70
C PHE A 215 0.49 -15.56 -1.31
N LEU A 216 0.72 -14.42 -0.65
CA LEU A 216 -0.08 -13.98 0.49
C LEU A 216 -1.11 -12.94 0.02
N TYR A 217 -2.38 -13.18 0.30
CA TYR A 217 -3.48 -12.37 -0.23
C TYR A 217 -3.89 -11.22 0.69
N ASP A 218 -4.33 -10.10 0.11
CA ASP A 218 -4.78 -8.89 0.79
C ASP A 218 -6.07 -9.08 1.61
N THR A 219 -6.95 -9.96 1.14
CA THR A 219 -8.30 -10.14 1.68
C THR A 219 -8.32 -10.37 3.20
N PRO A 220 -7.58 -11.33 3.80
CA PRO A 220 -7.54 -11.49 5.26
C PRO A 220 -7.08 -10.24 6.01
N ALA A 221 -6.07 -9.52 5.51
CA ALA A 221 -5.58 -8.29 6.14
C ALA A 221 -6.67 -7.21 6.22
N GLU A 222 -7.62 -7.21 5.28
CA GLU A 222 -8.72 -6.25 5.24
C GLU A 222 -9.99 -6.70 5.97
N TRP A 223 -10.08 -7.96 6.45
CA TRP A 223 -11.32 -8.53 7.00
C TRP A 223 -11.85 -7.82 8.23
N LEU A 224 -10.97 -7.41 9.15
CA LEU A 224 -11.39 -6.71 10.36
C LEU A 224 -12.17 -5.43 10.02
N GLN A 225 -11.74 -4.73 8.98
CA GLN A 225 -12.39 -3.51 8.51
C GLN A 225 -13.61 -3.79 7.64
N ASN A 226 -13.47 -4.66 6.63
CA ASN A 226 -14.43 -4.77 5.54
C ASN A 226 -15.48 -5.87 5.73
N ARG A 227 -15.27 -6.81 6.67
CA ARG A 227 -16.16 -7.95 6.93
C ARG A 227 -16.71 -7.94 8.35
N LEU A 228 -15.82 -7.95 9.35
CA LEU A 228 -16.21 -8.05 10.77
C LEU A 228 -16.68 -6.71 11.35
N GLY A 229 -16.11 -5.61 10.85
CA GLY A 229 -16.38 -4.26 11.33
C GLY A 229 -15.58 -3.94 12.60
N MET A 230 -14.64 -3.00 12.48
CA MET A 230 -13.73 -2.60 13.56
C MET A 230 -14.46 -2.21 14.85
N ASN A 231 -15.53 -1.42 14.74
CA ASN A 231 -16.28 -0.88 15.88
C ASN A 231 -17.54 -1.68 16.22
N GLN A 232 -17.72 -2.86 15.62
CA GLN A 232 -18.79 -3.78 16.00
C GLN A 232 -18.42 -4.52 17.28
N PRO A 233 -19.41 -4.97 18.09
CA PRO A 233 -19.16 -5.81 19.25
C PRO A 233 -18.31 -7.03 18.90
N LEU A 234 -17.43 -7.42 19.81
CA LEU A 234 -16.52 -8.55 19.67
C LEU A 234 -17.33 -9.84 19.59
N THR A 235 -17.38 -10.41 18.39
CA THR A 235 -18.02 -11.71 18.15
C THR A 235 -17.06 -12.87 18.44
N PRO A 236 -17.56 -14.09 18.69
CA PRO A 236 -16.70 -15.29 18.77
C PRO A 236 -15.86 -15.51 17.51
N GLU A 237 -16.43 -15.25 16.32
CA GLU A 237 -15.72 -15.33 15.05
C GLU A 237 -14.59 -14.30 14.98
N GLY A 238 -14.88 -13.03 15.31
CA GLY A 238 -13.87 -11.97 15.28
C GLY A 238 -12.76 -12.18 16.30
N ARG A 239 -13.09 -12.69 17.50
CA ARG A 239 -12.09 -13.11 18.49
C ARG A 239 -11.20 -14.22 17.94
N ALA A 240 -11.77 -15.29 17.41
CA ALA A 240 -11.00 -16.39 16.84
C ALA A 240 -10.11 -15.94 15.66
N PHE A 241 -10.61 -15.02 14.82
CA PHE A 241 -9.84 -14.43 13.73
C PHE A 241 -8.63 -13.63 14.24
N ILE A 242 -8.81 -12.81 15.27
CA ILE A 242 -7.72 -12.03 15.88
C ILE A 242 -6.75 -12.96 16.62
N ASP A 243 -7.24 -13.92 17.40
CA ASP A 243 -6.40 -14.82 18.22
C ASP A 243 -5.58 -15.81 17.38
N SER A 244 -6.07 -16.19 16.21
CA SER A 244 -5.37 -17.12 15.32
C SER A 244 -4.24 -16.49 14.52
N ASN A 245 -4.09 -15.16 14.55
CA ASN A 245 -3.17 -14.43 13.68
C ASN A 245 -3.29 -14.89 12.21
N ALA A 246 -4.51 -15.07 11.71
CA ALA A 246 -4.78 -15.59 10.35
C ALA A 246 -4.17 -14.74 9.21
N THR A 247 -3.67 -13.55 9.54
CA THR A 247 -2.93 -12.65 8.67
C THR A 247 -1.84 -11.96 9.49
N PRO A 248 -0.65 -11.66 8.95
CA PRO A 248 0.42 -11.06 9.72
C PRO A 248 0.19 -9.58 10.05
N VAL A 249 -0.77 -8.95 9.36
CA VAL A 249 -1.09 -7.53 9.50
C VAL A 249 -2.57 -7.27 9.29
N HIS A 250 -3.11 -6.26 9.96
CA HIS A 250 -4.47 -5.77 9.73
C HIS A 250 -4.44 -4.38 9.09
N LYS A 251 -5.07 -4.24 7.91
CA LYS A 251 -5.27 -2.93 7.26
C LYS A 251 -6.47 -2.25 7.89
N LEU A 252 -6.20 -1.18 8.63
CA LEU A 252 -7.22 -0.44 9.38
C LEU A 252 -7.50 0.95 8.77
N ASN A 253 -8.53 1.61 9.29
CA ASN A 253 -8.93 2.97 8.94
C ASN A 253 -8.62 3.92 10.10
N TRP A 254 -7.79 4.94 9.85
CA TRP A 254 -7.36 5.90 10.87
C TRP A 254 -8.48 6.74 11.49
N ARG A 255 -9.66 6.85 10.86
CA ARG A 255 -10.80 7.66 11.34
C ARG A 255 -11.50 7.00 12.51
N GLN A 256 -10.80 6.88 13.64
CA GLN A 256 -11.32 6.35 14.89
C GLN A 256 -11.35 7.46 15.94
N ASP A 257 -12.45 7.53 16.68
CA ASP A 257 -12.60 8.43 17.81
C ASP A 257 -12.04 7.76 19.08
N PRO A 258 -10.94 8.27 19.68
CA PRO A 258 -10.35 7.68 20.87
C PRO A 258 -11.33 7.63 22.05
N GLY A 259 -12.23 8.62 22.15
CA GLY A 259 -13.23 8.68 23.22
C GLY A 259 -14.35 7.64 23.08
N ARG A 260 -14.37 6.89 21.97
CA ARG A 260 -15.32 5.81 21.69
C ARG A 260 -14.66 4.45 21.58
N LEU A 261 -13.40 4.32 22.01
CA LEU A 261 -12.75 3.01 22.05
C LEU A 261 -13.41 2.16 23.14
N ASP A 262 -14.15 1.15 22.71
CA ASP A 262 -14.77 0.17 23.60
C ASP A 262 -13.96 -1.14 23.54
N PRO A 263 -13.36 -1.60 24.65
CA PRO A 263 -12.64 -2.87 24.73
C PRO A 263 -13.45 -4.09 24.28
N ASN A 264 -14.78 -4.00 24.32
CA ASN A 264 -15.69 -5.06 23.88
C ASN A 264 -15.97 -5.03 22.37
N THR A 265 -15.28 -4.20 21.59
CA THR A 265 -15.34 -4.22 20.12
C THR A 265 -14.18 -5.01 19.52
N HIS A 266 -14.29 -5.39 18.25
CA HIS A 266 -13.17 -6.05 17.55
C HIS A 266 -11.87 -5.24 17.58
N LEU A 267 -11.95 -3.92 17.35
CA LEU A 267 -10.79 -3.03 17.43
C LEU A 267 -10.28 -2.89 18.86
N GLY A 268 -11.17 -2.69 19.83
CA GLY A 268 -10.79 -2.60 21.23
C GLY A 268 -10.04 -3.85 21.69
N TYR A 269 -10.53 -5.03 21.30
CA TYR A 269 -9.88 -6.30 21.59
C TYR A 269 -8.50 -6.41 20.92
N LEU A 270 -8.39 -6.10 19.62
CA LEU A 270 -7.10 -6.11 18.91
C LEU A 270 -6.07 -5.19 19.59
N LEU A 271 -6.46 -3.97 19.97
CA LEU A 271 -5.56 -2.99 20.58
C LEU A 271 -5.22 -3.28 22.04
N SER A 272 -6.00 -4.12 22.72
CA SER A 272 -5.80 -4.46 24.14
C SER A 272 -4.70 -5.50 24.37
N ALA A 273 -4.23 -6.18 23.32
CA ALA A 273 -3.21 -7.21 23.42
C ALA A 273 -2.13 -7.06 22.33
N PRO A 274 -1.31 -6.00 22.40
CA PRO A 274 -0.32 -5.69 21.37
C PRO A 274 0.91 -6.63 21.37
N ASP A 275 1.13 -7.41 22.43
CA ASP A 275 2.29 -8.30 22.60
C ASP A 275 2.04 -9.74 22.10
N ARG A 276 1.04 -9.94 21.23
CA ARG A 276 0.68 -11.26 20.67
C ARG A 276 1.42 -11.59 19.39
#